data_AF-A0A8H3U4G1-F1
#
_entry.id   AF-A0A8H3U4G1-F1
#
_cell.length_a   1.000
_cell.length_b   1.000
_cell.length_c   1.000
_cell.angle_alpha   90.00
_cell.angle_beta   90.00
_cell.angle_gamma   90.00
#
_symmetry.space_group_name_H-M   'P 1'
#
loop_
_entity.id
_entity.type
_entity.pdbx_description
1 polymer ?
#
loop_
_entity_poly.entity_id
_entity_poly.type
_entity_poly.pdbx_seq_one_letter_code
_entity_poly.pdbx_strand_id
1 'polypeptide(L)'
;MTDQATKIALGEAVIGYVFQDKALIWEAIQAPGHLNERLALVGDAAMRLFLHKQSYGRGLSKGQSSIRHDGIANNAHLAEVGNSMQFPTFINKNISHAGGISEKAMAATVEAVIGAAFLDGGLNAVQTVIVKLGLQ
;
A
#
# COMPACT_ATOMS: atom_id res chain seq x y z
N MET A 1 9.32 -23.54 5.48
CA MET A 1 8.85 -22.55 4.49
C MET A 1 10.04 -21.67 4.13
N THR A 2 10.15 -21.24 2.87
CA THR A 2 11.18 -20.26 2.47
C THR A 2 10.91 -18.91 3.11
N ASP A 3 11.94 -18.08 3.31
CA ASP A 3 11.80 -16.72 3.87
C ASP A 3 10.76 -15.89 3.09
N GLN A 4 10.77 -16.02 1.76
CA GLN A 4 9.79 -15.42 0.87
C GLN A 4 8.35 -15.83 1.20
N ALA A 5 8.06 -17.13 1.32
CA ALA A 5 6.70 -17.60 1.59
C ALA A 5 6.18 -17.10 2.95
N THR A 6 7.06 -17.04 3.95
CA THR A 6 6.72 -16.50 5.29
C THR A 6 6.40 -15.01 5.21
N LYS A 7 7.23 -14.21 4.52
CA LYS A 7 7.01 -12.76 4.33
C LYS A 7 5.72 -12.47 3.58
N ILE A 8 5.42 -13.24 2.53
CA ILE A 8 4.17 -13.14 1.79
C ILE A 8 2.98 -13.41 2.72
N ALA A 9 2.99 -14.52 3.46
CA ALA A 9 1.90 -14.87 4.37
C ALA A 9 1.68 -13.81 5.47
N LEU A 10 2.77 -13.24 6.02
CA LEU A 10 2.69 -12.13 6.97
C LEU A 10 2.08 -10.87 6.34
N GLY A 11 2.53 -10.50 5.15
CA GLY A 11 2.00 -9.37 4.40
C GLY A 11 0.49 -9.52 4.16
N GLU A 12 0.04 -10.66 3.66
CA GLU A 12 -1.38 -10.97 3.43
C GLU A 12 -2.23 -10.87 4.70
N ALA A 13 -1.72 -11.39 5.82
CA ALA A 13 -2.39 -11.31 7.11
C ALA A 13 -2.51 -9.87 7.63
N VAL A 14 -1.45 -9.07 7.48
CA VAL A 14 -1.43 -7.66 7.90
C VAL A 14 -2.41 -6.84 7.08
N ILE A 15 -2.40 -6.99 5.76
CA ILE A 15 -3.21 -6.17 4.84
C ILE A 15 -4.62 -6.71 4.64
N GLY A 16 -4.92 -7.90 5.18
CA GLY A 16 -6.24 -8.51 5.14
C GLY A 16 -6.69 -8.97 3.76
N TYR A 17 -5.74 -9.24 2.85
CA TYR A 17 -6.00 -9.67 1.48
C TYR A 17 -5.07 -10.81 1.09
N VAL A 18 -5.65 -11.91 0.61
CA VAL A 18 -4.91 -13.08 0.12
C VAL A 18 -4.86 -13.00 -1.40
N PHE A 19 -3.65 -12.84 -1.94
CA PHE A 19 -3.41 -12.72 -3.36
C PHE A 19 -3.64 -14.04 -4.10
N GLN A 20 -4.22 -13.95 -5.30
CA GLN A 20 -4.25 -15.07 -6.23
C GLN A 20 -2.86 -15.24 -6.87
N ASP A 21 -2.26 -14.14 -7.32
CA ASP A 21 -0.87 -14.11 -7.79
C ASP A 21 0.08 -13.61 -6.69
N LYS A 22 0.78 -14.57 -6.06
CA LYS A 22 1.77 -14.28 -5.00
C LYS A 22 2.98 -13.49 -5.50
N ALA A 23 3.22 -13.42 -6.81
CA ALA A 23 4.30 -12.63 -7.37
C ALA A 23 4.06 -11.12 -7.19
N LEU A 24 2.80 -10.68 -7.20
CA LEU A 24 2.44 -9.26 -7.07
C LEU A 24 2.79 -8.70 -5.68
N ILE A 25 2.39 -9.39 -4.61
CA ILE A 25 2.77 -8.97 -3.26
C ILE A 25 4.27 -9.10 -3.04
N TRP A 26 4.90 -10.11 -3.64
CA TRP A 26 6.34 -10.26 -3.54
C TRP A 26 7.08 -9.09 -4.18
N GLU A 27 6.69 -8.67 -5.39
CA GLU A 27 7.22 -7.47 -6.05
C GLU A 27 6.95 -6.21 -5.20
N ALA A 28 5.76 -6.06 -4.64
CA ALA A 28 5.39 -4.89 -3.84
C ALA A 28 6.26 -4.71 -2.59
N ILE A 29 6.66 -5.80 -1.94
CA ILE A 29 7.43 -5.77 -0.68
C ILE A 29 8.95 -5.89 -0.90
N GLN A 30 9.40 -5.96 -2.15
CA GLN A 30 10.81 -6.07 -2.52
C GLN A 30 11.47 -4.70 -2.71
N ALA A 31 12.65 -4.54 -2.11
CA ALA A 31 13.52 -3.37 -2.28
C ALA A 31 12.73 -2.04 -2.35
N PRO A 32 12.08 -1.64 -1.24
CA PRO A 32 11.25 -0.43 -1.16
C PRO A 32 11.87 0.81 -1.82
N GLY A 33 11.08 1.53 -2.61
CA GLY A 33 11.53 2.75 -3.29
C GLY A 33 12.45 2.51 -4.50
N HIS A 34 12.53 1.27 -4.97
CA HIS A 34 13.23 0.91 -6.20
C HIS A 34 12.41 -0.07 -7.04
N LEU A 35 12.36 -1.34 -6.63
CA LEU A 35 11.72 -2.38 -7.45
C LEU A 35 10.19 -2.26 -7.45
N ASN A 36 9.62 -1.67 -6.39
CA ASN A 36 8.19 -1.55 -6.22
C ASN A 36 7.60 -0.23 -6.73
N GLU A 37 8.40 0.67 -7.33
CA GLU A 37 7.92 2.00 -7.75
C GLU A 37 6.83 1.94 -8.82
N ARG A 38 6.89 0.96 -9.74
CA ARG A 38 5.86 0.79 -10.77
C ARG A 38 4.51 0.40 -10.15
N LEU A 39 4.52 -0.46 -9.13
CA LEU A 39 3.32 -0.81 -8.38
C LEU A 39 2.84 0.36 -7.52
N ALA A 40 3.76 1.13 -6.93
CA ALA A 40 3.41 2.32 -6.15
C ALA A 40 2.62 3.34 -6.98
N LEU A 41 3.04 3.59 -8.22
CA LEU A 41 2.30 4.47 -9.15
C LEU A 41 0.88 3.97 -9.43
N VAL A 42 0.70 2.67 -9.62
CA VAL A 42 -0.65 2.07 -9.79
C VAL A 42 -1.46 2.21 -8.51
N GLY A 43 -0.82 2.00 -7.36
CA GLY A 43 -1.43 2.09 -6.04
C GLY A 43 -1.93 3.48 -5.68
N ASP A 44 -1.13 4.53 -5.89
CA ASP A 44 -1.55 5.91 -5.67
C ASP A 44 -2.79 6.25 -6.51
N ALA A 45 -2.77 5.92 -7.81
CA ALA A 45 -3.90 6.15 -8.70
C ALA A 45 -5.16 5.37 -8.27
N ALA A 46 -5.02 4.09 -7.90
CA ALA A 46 -6.12 3.24 -7.47
C ALA A 46 -6.73 3.72 -6.14
N MET A 47 -5.87 4.11 -5.18
CA MET A 47 -6.29 4.70 -3.91
C MET A 47 -7.04 6.01 -4.13
N ARG A 48 -6.52 6.91 -4.96
CA ARG A 48 -7.21 8.18 -5.29
C ARG A 48 -8.57 7.94 -5.93
N LEU A 49 -8.68 6.99 -6.85
CA LEU A 49 -9.97 6.63 -7.44
C LEU A 49 -10.97 6.13 -6.39
N PHE A 50 -10.54 5.27 -5.47
CA PHE A 50 -11.37 4.82 -4.35
C PHE A 50 -11.82 5.99 -3.47
N LEU A 51 -10.91 6.88 -3.09
CA LEU A 51 -11.21 8.05 -2.27
C LEU A 51 -12.14 9.04 -2.98
N HIS A 52 -12.02 9.21 -4.30
CA HIS A 52 -12.96 10.00 -5.11
C HIS A 52 -14.36 9.39 -5.10
N LYS A 53 -14.48 8.07 -5.25
CA LYS A 53 -15.77 7.37 -5.18
C LYS A 53 -16.43 7.55 -3.80
N GLN A 54 -15.67 7.48 -2.71
CA GLN A 54 -16.17 7.77 -1.37
C GLN A 54 -16.62 9.23 -1.22
N SER A 55 -15.80 10.19 -1.67
CA SER A 55 -16.15 11.61 -1.61
C SER A 55 -17.43 11.93 -2.39
N TYR A 56 -17.61 11.31 -3.57
CA TYR A 56 -18.83 11.44 -4.37
C TYR A 56 -20.06 10.94 -3.60
N GLY A 57 -19.98 9.74 -3.00
CA GLY A 57 -21.07 9.18 -2.19
C GLY A 57 -21.41 10.03 -0.96
N ARG A 58 -20.43 10.79 -0.44
CA ARG A 58 -20.60 11.74 0.68
C ARG A 58 -21.06 13.14 0.24
N GLY A 59 -21.21 13.40 -1.07
CA GLY A 59 -21.60 14.71 -1.60
C GLY A 59 -20.56 15.82 -1.38
N LEU A 60 -19.27 15.48 -1.26
CA LEU A 60 -18.22 16.46 -1.04
C LEU A 60 -17.93 17.27 -2.31
N SER A 61 -17.64 18.56 -2.14
CA SER A 61 -17.13 19.39 -3.23
C SER A 61 -15.72 18.93 -3.68
N LYS A 62 -15.29 19.41 -4.85
CA LYS A 62 -13.93 19.16 -5.37
C LYS A 62 -12.85 19.60 -4.37
N GLY A 63 -13.00 20.79 -3.77
CA GLY A 63 -12.04 21.33 -2.80
C GLY A 63 -11.96 20.49 -1.52
N GLN A 64 -13.11 20.13 -0.95
CA GLN A 64 -13.17 19.24 0.22
C GLN A 64 -12.57 17.86 -0.08
N SER A 65 -12.82 17.32 -1.28
CA SER A 65 -12.25 16.06 -1.72
C SER A 65 -10.72 16.13 -1.80
N SER A 66 -10.17 17.18 -2.44
CA SER A 66 -8.72 17.37 -2.56
C SER A 66 -8.05 17.42 -1.18
N ILE A 67 -8.55 18.27 -0.28
CA ILE A 67 -7.99 18.41 1.08
C ILE A 67 -7.99 17.07 1.81
N ARG A 68 -9.09 16.31 1.74
CA ARG A 68 -9.18 14.99 2.35
C ARG A 68 -8.19 14.01 1.74
N HIS A 69 -8.09 13.97 0.41
CA HIS A 69 -7.22 13.02 -0.29
C HIS A 69 -5.75 13.31 0.00
N ASP A 70 -5.35 14.58 0.03
CA ASP A 70 -3.99 14.99 0.36
C ASP A 70 -3.64 14.64 1.81
N GLY A 71 -4.59 14.74 2.74
CA GLY A 71 -4.43 14.30 4.13
C GLY A 71 -4.22 12.79 4.27
N ILE A 72 -4.83 11.97 3.39
CA ILE A 72 -4.73 10.51 3.44
C ILE A 72 -3.52 9.99 2.67
N ALA A 73 -3.27 10.53 1.47
CA ALA A 73 -2.32 10.01 0.48
C ALA A 73 -0.99 10.77 0.47
N ASN A 74 -0.60 11.42 1.57
CA ASN A 74 0.74 12.01 1.69
C ASN A 74 1.74 11.02 2.29
N ASN A 75 3.00 11.17 1.93
CA ASN A 75 4.08 10.25 2.33
C ASN A 75 4.21 10.09 3.85
N ALA A 76 4.07 11.17 4.62
CA ALA A 76 4.21 11.12 6.06
C ALA A 76 3.13 10.21 6.69
N HIS A 77 1.87 10.40 6.31
CA HIS A 77 0.77 9.57 6.78
C HIS A 77 0.89 8.11 6.31
N LEU A 78 1.22 7.88 5.04
CA LEU A 78 1.40 6.52 4.52
C LEU A 78 2.57 5.79 5.20
N ALA A 79 3.66 6.50 5.51
CA ALA A 79 4.77 5.94 6.25
C ALA A 79 4.39 5.61 7.70
N GLU A 80 3.63 6.47 8.36
CA GLU A 80 3.08 6.21 9.70
C GLU A 80 2.19 4.95 9.70
N VAL A 81 1.29 4.83 8.73
CA VAL A 81 0.42 3.66 8.56
C VAL A 81 1.27 2.39 8.31
N GLY A 82 2.25 2.43 7.42
CA GLY A 82 3.13 1.29 7.17
C GLY A 82 3.88 0.84 8.43
N ASN A 83 4.41 1.79 9.21
CA ASN A 83 5.12 1.49 10.45
C ASN A 83 4.19 0.93 11.54
N SER A 84 3.02 1.54 11.75
CA SER A 84 2.04 1.09 12.74
C SER A 84 1.47 -0.30 12.43
N MET A 85 1.29 -0.60 11.14
CA MET A 85 0.88 -1.92 10.65
C MET A 85 2.04 -2.94 10.58
N GLN A 86 3.23 -2.59 11.09
CA GLN A 86 4.40 -3.46 11.17
C GLN A 86 4.91 -3.98 9.81
N PHE A 87 4.79 -3.17 8.75
CA PHE A 87 5.36 -3.46 7.42
C PHE A 87 6.85 -3.86 7.45
N PRO A 88 7.71 -3.27 8.31
CA PRO A 88 9.12 -3.68 8.40
C PRO A 88 9.36 -5.16 8.68
N THR A 89 8.38 -5.89 9.21
CA THR A 89 8.49 -7.32 9.54
C THR A 89 8.45 -8.23 8.32
N PHE A 90 7.70 -7.86 7.28
CA PHE A 90 7.52 -8.66 6.08
C PHE A 90 8.20 -8.09 4.83
N ILE A 91 8.63 -6.83 4.84
CA ILE A 91 9.42 -6.26 3.75
C ILE A 91 10.70 -7.07 3.51
N ASN A 92 10.98 -7.35 2.23
CA ASN A 92 12.23 -7.94 1.81
C ASN A 92 13.25 -6.81 1.55
N LYS A 93 14.05 -6.51 2.58
CA LYS A 93 15.04 -5.44 2.58
C LYS A 93 16.23 -5.81 1.69
N ASN A 94 16.77 -4.83 0.97
CA ASN A 94 18.08 -4.92 0.34
C ASN A 94 19.15 -4.24 1.22
N ILE A 95 20.42 -4.31 0.80
CA ILE A 95 21.57 -3.74 1.55
C ILE A 95 21.39 -2.24 1.83
N SER A 96 20.73 -1.48 0.95
CA SER A 96 20.51 -0.04 1.15
C SER A 96 19.52 0.29 2.28
N HIS A 97 18.84 -0.70 2.87
CA HIS A 97 17.92 -0.55 4.01
C HIS A 97 18.50 -1.05 5.34
N ALA A 98 19.83 -1.23 5.43
CA ALA A 98 20.49 -1.66 6.67
C ALA A 98 20.28 -0.69 7.84
N GLY A 99 20.07 0.60 7.58
CA GLY A 99 19.76 1.63 8.57
C GLY A 99 18.27 1.82 8.87
N GLY A 100 17.38 1.00 8.29
CA GLY A 100 15.93 1.16 8.36
C GLY A 100 15.30 1.52 7.02
N ILE A 101 13.97 1.65 7.00
CA ILE A 101 13.19 2.03 5.82
C ILE A 101 12.87 3.51 5.95
N SER A 102 13.23 4.31 4.95
CA SER A 102 12.94 5.75 4.95
C SER A 102 11.45 6.02 4.83
N GLU A 103 11.00 7.22 5.20
CA GLU A 103 9.60 7.64 5.06
C GLU A 103 9.10 7.44 3.62
N LYS A 104 9.85 7.94 2.63
CA LYS A 104 9.50 7.81 1.21
C LYS A 104 9.41 6.35 0.77
N ALA A 105 10.35 5.51 1.20
CA ALA A 105 10.35 4.10 0.83
C ALA A 105 9.21 3.32 1.50
N MET A 106 8.85 3.67 2.74
CA MET A 106 7.71 3.08 3.43
C MET A 106 6.39 3.47 2.75
N ALA A 107 6.20 4.77 2.46
CA ALA A 107 5.04 5.27 1.74
C ALA A 107 4.87 4.57 0.38
N ALA A 108 5.95 4.51 -0.41
CA ALA A 108 5.96 3.80 -1.70
C ALA A 108 5.62 2.31 -1.55
N THR A 109 5.99 1.67 -0.45
CA THR A 109 5.63 0.26 -0.20
C THR A 109 4.15 0.08 0.13
N VAL A 110 3.57 0.98 0.91
CA VAL A 110 2.13 0.99 1.17
C VAL A 110 1.35 1.17 -0.14
N GLU A 111 1.75 2.12 -0.96
CA GLU A 111 1.18 2.31 -2.29
C GLU A 111 1.37 1.07 -3.16
N ALA A 112 2.57 0.48 -3.19
CA ALA A 112 2.85 -0.69 -4.00
C ALA A 112 1.99 -1.90 -3.62
N VAL A 113 1.72 -2.11 -2.33
CA VAL A 113 0.81 -3.16 -1.85
C VAL A 113 -0.62 -2.91 -2.33
N ILE A 114 -1.09 -1.65 -2.31
CA ILE A 114 -2.39 -1.28 -2.86
C ILE A 114 -2.43 -1.50 -4.39
N GLY A 115 -1.36 -1.15 -5.09
CA GLY A 115 -1.22 -1.35 -6.54
C GLY A 115 -1.20 -2.83 -6.93
N ALA A 116 -0.48 -3.65 -6.16
CA ALA A 116 -0.49 -5.10 -6.31
C ALA A 116 -1.92 -5.65 -6.12
N ALA A 117 -2.62 -5.24 -5.06
CA ALA A 117 -3.99 -5.68 -4.80
C ALA A 117 -4.95 -5.27 -5.94
N PHE A 118 -4.78 -4.07 -6.49
CA PHE A 118 -5.54 -3.62 -7.66
C PHE A 118 -5.32 -4.52 -8.89
N LEU A 119 -4.07 -4.90 -9.18
CA LEU A 119 -3.77 -5.77 -10.31
C LEU A 119 -4.28 -7.20 -10.11
N ASP A 120 -4.35 -7.67 -8.87
CA ASP A 120 -4.82 -9.02 -8.52
C ASP A 120 -6.36 -9.13 -8.52
N GLY A 121 -7.06 -8.14 -7.96
CA GLY A 121 -8.50 -8.23 -7.68
C GLY A 121 -9.31 -6.95 -7.91
N GLY A 122 -8.72 -5.96 -8.58
CA GLY A 122 -9.39 -4.70 -8.93
C GLY A 122 -9.79 -3.84 -7.71
N LEU A 123 -10.81 -3.00 -7.88
CA LEU A 123 -11.24 -2.05 -6.84
C LEU A 123 -11.77 -2.71 -5.56
N ASN A 124 -12.27 -3.95 -5.64
CA ASN A 124 -12.74 -4.67 -4.45
C ASN A 124 -11.56 -5.08 -3.54
N ALA A 125 -10.44 -5.51 -4.14
CA ALA A 125 -9.21 -5.79 -3.40
C ALA A 125 -8.61 -4.51 -2.81
N VAL A 126 -8.58 -3.42 -3.58
CA VAL A 126 -8.16 -2.08 -3.09
C VAL A 126 -8.98 -1.64 -1.89
N GLN A 127 -10.31 -1.75 -1.96
CA GLN A 127 -11.18 -1.41 -0.83
C GLN A 127 -10.84 -2.25 0.41
N THR A 128 -10.63 -3.56 0.25
CA THR A 128 -10.28 -4.46 1.34
C THR A 128 -9.00 -4.00 2.04
N VAL A 129 -7.95 -3.73 1.26
CA VAL A 129 -6.65 -3.28 1.78
C VAL A 129 -6.76 -1.90 2.42
N ILE A 130 -7.37 -0.91 1.76
CA ILE A 130 -7.52 0.45 2.28
C ILE A 130 -8.27 0.47 3.62
N VAL A 131 -9.38 -0.27 3.71
CA VAL A 131 -10.16 -0.37 4.96
C VAL A 131 -9.33 -1.02 6.06
N LYS A 132 -8.59 -2.09 5.74
CA LYS A 132 -7.75 -2.79 6.71
C LYS A 132 -6.60 -1.91 7.22
N LEU A 133 -6.04 -1.05 6.37
CA LEU A 133 -4.97 -0.11 6.71
C LEU A 133 -5.49 1.19 7.35
N GLY A 134 -6.80 1.40 7.42
CA GLY A 134 -7.40 2.62 8.01
C GLY A 134 -7.27 3.88 7.14
N LEU A 135 -7.05 3.74 5.83
CA LEU A 135 -6.82 4.85 4.90
C LEU A 135 -8.14 5.44 4.31
N GLN A 136 -9.08 5.88 5.17
CA GLN A 136 -10.43 6.33 4.75
C GLN A 136 -11.09 7.39 5.66
#